data_AF-A0A3M1N0J5-F1
#
_entry.id   AF-A0A3M1N0J5-F1
#
_cell.length_a   1.000
_cell.length_b   1.000
_cell.length_c   1.000
_cell.angle_alpha   90.00
_cell.angle_beta   90.00
_cell.angle_gamma   90.00
#
_symmetry.space_group_name_H-M   'P 1'
#
loop_
_entity.id
_entity.type
_entity.pdbx_description
1 polymer ?
#
loop_
_entity_poly.entity_id
_entity_poly.type
_entity_poly.pdbx_seq_one_letter_code
_entity_poly.pdbx_strand_id
1 'polypeptide(L)'
;MRAMTLLSIALSATLALSIGLARHIGQFQPLPALIEALGLYAPEQCGSGRICLLGMTPGYSDWQATRSALLPRARDMLYTNQLVVSLDILPKQVDEIFIYFFQSVDKRALGRVQALFRSPEAAPSVGWLIAQHGAPCGISLYTRTASGYRLPQALITLRYPHFLVNVPLPRDHLDASTRIESLYLHDPAYKAERRLEACRDLITDGVQNRAWAGFAAVWRYASLPRR
;
A
#
# COMPACT_ATOMS: atom_id res chain seq x y z
N MET A 1 -2.37 -13.84 -58.36
CA MET A 1 -3.27 -14.38 -57.30
C MET A 1 -2.56 -14.91 -56.04
N ARG A 2 -1.22 -14.81 -55.87
CA ARG A 2 -0.52 -15.23 -54.63
C ARG A 2 -0.31 -14.12 -53.59
N ALA A 3 -0.51 -12.85 -53.96
CA ALA A 3 -0.28 -11.70 -53.07
C ALA A 3 -1.44 -11.42 -52.09
N MET A 4 -2.68 -11.84 -52.41
CA MET A 4 -3.84 -11.62 -51.51
C MET A 4 -3.88 -12.59 -50.33
N THR A 5 -3.23 -13.75 -50.43
CA THR A 5 -3.28 -14.78 -49.37
C THR A 5 -2.35 -14.48 -48.19
N LEU A 6 -1.23 -13.78 -48.43
CA LEU A 6 -0.27 -13.42 -47.37
C LEU A 6 -0.77 -12.26 -46.48
N LEU A 7 -1.58 -11.34 -47.02
CA LEU A 7 -2.11 -10.21 -46.26
C LEU A 7 -3.16 -10.66 -45.21
N SER A 8 -3.92 -11.71 -45.51
CA SER A 8 -4.97 -12.23 -44.61
C SER A 8 -4.41 -12.97 -43.39
N ILE A 9 -3.21 -13.54 -43.48
CA ILE A 9 -2.55 -14.25 -42.38
C ILE A 9 -1.93 -13.24 -41.39
N ALA A 10 -1.36 -12.14 -41.89
CA ALA A 10 -0.76 -11.10 -41.06
C ALA A 10 -1.81 -10.38 -40.19
N LEU A 11 -2.99 -10.07 -40.74
CA LEU A 11 -4.07 -9.41 -39.99
C LEU A 11 -4.63 -10.29 -38.85
N SER A 12 -4.71 -11.61 -39.09
CA SER A 12 -5.22 -12.58 -38.13
C SER A 12 -4.29 -12.75 -36.92
N ALA A 13 -2.97 -12.69 -37.14
CA ALA A 13 -1.98 -12.79 -36.08
C ALA A 13 -1.99 -11.57 -35.15
N THR A 14 -2.15 -10.36 -35.68
CA THR A 14 -2.30 -9.14 -34.87
C THR A 14 -3.56 -9.13 -34.02
N LEU A 15 -4.69 -9.61 -34.57
CA LEU A 15 -5.97 -9.66 -33.83
C LEU A 15 -5.91 -10.68 -32.68
N ALA A 16 -5.31 -11.85 -32.90
CA ALA A 16 -5.11 -12.87 -31.88
C ALA A 16 -4.19 -12.40 -30.73
N LEU A 17 -3.15 -11.61 -31.04
CA LEU A 17 -2.27 -11.03 -30.03
C LEU A 17 -2.99 -10.01 -29.15
N SER A 18 -3.85 -9.16 -29.73
CA SER A 18 -4.66 -8.20 -28.97
C SER A 18 -5.72 -8.87 -28.07
N ILE A 19 -6.31 -9.99 -28.50
CA ILE A 19 -7.30 -10.73 -27.70
C ILE A 19 -6.61 -11.52 -26.56
N GLY A 20 -5.41 -12.03 -26.79
CA GLY A 20 -4.59 -12.67 -25.76
C GLY A 20 -4.15 -11.71 -24.65
N LEU A 21 -3.71 -10.49 -25.02
CA LEU A 21 -3.37 -9.44 -24.05
C LEU A 21 -4.61 -8.95 -23.27
N ALA A 22 -5.77 -8.82 -23.91
CA ALA A 22 -7.01 -8.45 -23.23
C ALA A 22 -7.48 -9.51 -22.23
N ARG A 23 -7.25 -10.80 -22.49
CA ARG A 23 -7.60 -11.89 -21.56
C ARG A 23 -6.73 -11.92 -20.30
N HIS A 24 -5.48 -11.47 -20.35
CA HIS A 24 -4.66 -11.30 -19.14
C HIS A 24 -4.96 -10.02 -18.36
N ILE A 25 -5.58 -9.02 -18.99
CA ILE A 25 -6.07 -7.83 -18.29
C ILE A 25 -7.39 -8.14 -17.56
N GLY A 26 -8.20 -9.08 -18.07
CA GLY A 26 -9.51 -9.47 -17.51
C GLY A 26 -9.50 -10.24 -16.17
N GLN A 27 -8.33 -10.56 -15.60
CA GLN A 27 -8.24 -11.15 -14.25
C GLN A 27 -7.94 -10.11 -13.15
N PHE A 28 -7.81 -8.84 -13.49
CA PHE A 28 -7.88 -7.78 -12.49
C PHE A 28 -9.36 -7.57 -12.12
N GLN A 29 -9.82 -8.25 -11.08
CA GLN A 29 -11.06 -7.87 -10.39
C GLN A 29 -11.07 -6.36 -10.10
N PRO A 30 -12.26 -5.72 -10.08
CA PRO A 30 -12.36 -4.27 -10.09
C PRO A 30 -11.81 -3.69 -8.79
N LEU A 31 -10.53 -3.32 -8.87
CA LEU A 31 -9.85 -2.37 -8.00
C LEU A 31 -10.74 -1.19 -7.54
N PRO A 32 -11.69 -0.66 -8.35
CA PRO A 32 -12.64 0.36 -7.89
C PRO A 32 -13.38 0.07 -6.58
N ALA A 33 -13.87 -1.16 -6.35
CA ALA A 33 -14.63 -1.47 -5.12
C ALA A 33 -13.75 -1.44 -3.86
N LEU A 34 -12.51 -1.91 -3.99
CA LEU A 34 -11.51 -1.84 -2.93
C LEU A 34 -11.07 -0.39 -2.66
N ILE A 35 -10.92 0.42 -3.71
CA ILE A 35 -10.55 1.83 -3.62
C ILE A 35 -11.65 2.63 -2.93
N GLU A 36 -12.91 2.40 -3.31
CA GLU A 36 -14.09 3.00 -2.69
C GLU A 36 -14.24 2.54 -1.24
N ALA A 37 -14.05 1.25 -0.97
CA ALA A 37 -14.14 0.69 0.38
C ALA A 37 -13.05 1.22 1.32
N LEU A 38 -11.83 1.48 0.82
CA LEU A 38 -10.75 1.98 1.65
C LEU A 38 -10.74 3.51 1.76
N GLY A 39 -11.27 4.24 0.77
CA GLY A 39 -11.26 5.70 0.76
C GLY A 39 -9.85 6.31 0.81
N LEU A 40 -8.83 5.52 0.43
CA LEU A 40 -7.39 5.83 0.58
C LEU A 40 -6.98 7.16 -0.07
N TYR A 41 -7.72 7.56 -1.09
CA TYR A 41 -7.59 8.87 -1.71
C TYR A 41 -8.95 9.34 -2.21
N ALA A 42 -9.79 9.78 -1.28
CA ALA A 42 -11.04 10.46 -1.58
C ALA A 42 -10.90 11.94 -1.17
N PRO A 43 -10.26 12.79 -1.99
CA PRO A 43 -10.06 14.20 -1.66
C PRO A 43 -11.37 14.94 -1.37
N GLU A 44 -12.48 14.48 -1.96
CA GLU A 44 -13.82 15.00 -1.67
C GLU A 44 -14.35 14.61 -0.28
N GLN A 45 -13.93 13.47 0.27
CA GLN A 45 -14.38 12.99 1.58
C GLN A 45 -13.58 13.58 2.75
N CYS A 46 -12.33 13.99 2.51
CA CYS A 46 -11.38 14.36 3.57
C CYS A 46 -10.79 15.77 3.43
N GLY A 47 -11.25 16.51 2.42
CA GLY A 47 -10.71 17.80 2.04
C GLY A 47 -9.48 17.67 1.13
N SER A 48 -9.31 18.66 0.25
CA SER A 48 -8.24 18.69 -0.75
C SER A 48 -6.85 18.50 -0.12
N GLY A 49 -6.10 17.52 -0.63
CA GLY A 49 -4.69 17.31 -0.28
C GLY A 49 -4.42 16.49 0.99
N ARG A 50 -5.44 15.85 1.57
CA ARG A 50 -5.28 14.96 2.74
C ARG A 50 -5.45 13.50 2.35
N ILE A 51 -4.62 12.65 2.97
CA ILE A 51 -4.75 11.19 2.86
C ILE A 51 -5.53 10.72 4.07
N CYS A 52 -6.58 9.96 3.82
CA CYS A 52 -7.47 9.45 4.83
C CYS A 52 -7.83 8.01 4.54
N LEU A 53 -8.44 7.36 5.52
CA LEU A 53 -8.96 6.02 5.38
C LEU A 53 -10.35 6.00 6.04
N LEU A 54 -11.35 5.51 5.32
CA LEU A 54 -12.76 5.55 5.75
C LEU A 54 -13.23 6.95 6.18
N GLY A 55 -12.81 8.00 5.46
CA GLY A 55 -13.16 9.38 5.80
C GLY A 55 -12.40 9.97 6.99
N MET A 56 -11.46 9.23 7.58
CA MET A 56 -10.75 9.63 8.80
C MET A 56 -9.29 9.98 8.51
N THR A 57 -8.81 11.10 9.04
CA THR A 57 -7.46 11.62 8.81
C THR A 57 -6.67 11.71 10.12
N PRO A 58 -5.51 11.04 10.23
CA PRO A 58 -4.61 11.18 11.38
C PRO A 58 -4.28 12.64 11.73
N GLY A 59 -4.37 12.98 13.01
CA GLY A 59 -4.13 14.31 13.58
C GLY A 59 -5.23 15.34 13.35
N TYR A 60 -6.26 15.01 12.58
CA TYR A 60 -7.38 15.91 12.27
C TYR A 60 -8.71 15.37 12.77
N SER A 61 -8.99 14.09 12.56
CA SER A 61 -10.21 13.47 13.08
C SER A 61 -10.14 13.37 14.61
N ASP A 62 -11.22 13.73 15.30
CA ASP A 62 -11.33 13.56 16.75
C ASP A 62 -11.43 12.07 17.11
N TRP A 63 -10.68 11.64 18.14
CA TRP A 63 -10.64 10.22 18.51
C TRP A 63 -11.98 9.68 19.00
N GLN A 64 -12.73 10.46 19.79
CA GLN A 64 -14.02 10.01 20.30
C GLN A 64 -15.04 9.92 19.17
N ALA A 65 -15.06 10.90 18.27
CA ALA A 65 -15.90 10.87 17.08
C ALA A 65 -15.55 9.68 16.16
N THR A 66 -14.26 9.46 15.88
CA THR A 66 -13.80 8.28 15.11
C THR A 66 -14.23 6.99 15.78
N ARG A 67 -14.03 6.87 17.09
CA ARG A 67 -14.42 5.68 17.86
C ARG A 67 -15.93 5.44 17.78
N SER A 68 -16.74 6.44 18.06
CA SER A 68 -18.20 6.33 17.97
C SER A 68 -18.68 5.94 16.58
N ALA A 69 -18.06 6.49 15.52
CA ALA A 69 -18.43 6.19 14.14
C ALA A 69 -18.05 4.76 13.71
N LEU A 70 -16.91 4.23 14.19
CA LEU A 70 -16.40 2.94 13.78
C LEU A 70 -16.78 1.79 14.71
N LEU A 71 -17.22 2.06 15.94
CA LEU A 71 -17.61 1.04 16.92
C LEU A 71 -18.63 0.02 16.38
N PRO A 72 -19.66 0.40 15.59
CA PRO A 72 -20.60 -0.57 15.02
C PRO A 72 -19.96 -1.54 14.01
N ARG A 73 -18.82 -1.17 13.43
CA ARG A 73 -18.05 -1.98 12.46
C ARG A 73 -16.82 -2.63 13.08
N ALA A 74 -16.54 -2.34 14.35
CA ALA A 74 -15.37 -2.87 15.02
C ALA A 74 -15.55 -4.37 15.26
N ARG A 75 -14.57 -5.15 14.84
CA ARG A 75 -14.52 -6.58 15.15
C ARG A 75 -14.04 -6.79 16.58
N ASP A 76 -13.02 -6.03 16.96
CA ASP A 76 -12.37 -6.10 18.26
C ASP A 76 -11.93 -4.72 18.75
N MET A 77 -11.99 -4.53 20.07
CA MET A 77 -11.33 -3.44 20.76
C MET A 77 -10.18 -4.02 21.56
N LEU A 78 -8.95 -3.91 21.04
CA LEU A 78 -7.77 -4.49 21.68
C LEU A 78 -7.42 -3.75 22.97
N TYR A 79 -7.59 -2.42 22.98
CA TYR A 79 -7.33 -1.53 24.12
C TYR A 79 -8.24 -0.29 24.07
N THR A 80 -8.32 0.49 25.15
CA THR A 80 -9.10 1.74 25.21
C THR A 80 -8.69 2.79 24.16
N ASN A 81 -7.46 2.69 23.66
CA ASN A 81 -6.86 3.59 22.69
C ASN A 81 -6.69 2.95 21.30
N GLN A 82 -7.33 1.80 21.04
CA GLN A 82 -7.19 1.09 19.77
C GLN A 82 -8.51 0.45 19.32
N LEU A 83 -8.79 0.53 18.01
CA LEU A 83 -9.93 -0.12 17.37
C LEU A 83 -9.47 -0.95 16.18
N VAL A 84 -10.10 -2.11 15.98
CA VAL A 84 -9.88 -2.97 14.81
C VAL A 84 -11.19 -3.09 14.04
N VAL A 85 -11.15 -2.65 12.79
CA VAL A 85 -12.26 -2.81 11.83
C VAL A 85 -11.86 -3.85 10.80
N SER A 86 -12.77 -4.78 10.52
CA SER A 86 -12.64 -5.70 9.39
C SER A 86 -13.49 -5.17 8.24
N LEU A 87 -12.94 -5.15 7.02
CA LEU A 87 -13.72 -4.87 5.82
C LEU A 87 -13.80 -6.14 4.98
N ASP A 88 -15.03 -6.56 4.69
CA ASP A 88 -15.32 -7.64 3.75
C ASP A 88 -15.51 -7.03 2.36
N ILE A 89 -14.56 -7.26 1.45
CA ILE A 89 -14.60 -6.65 0.10
C ILE A 89 -15.47 -7.47 -0.85
N LEU A 90 -15.58 -8.78 -0.61
CA LEU A 90 -16.32 -9.70 -1.47
C LEU A 90 -17.26 -10.57 -0.62
N PRO A 91 -18.55 -10.70 -0.98
CA PRO A 91 -19.54 -11.48 -0.21
C PRO A 91 -19.25 -12.99 -0.08
N LYS A 92 -18.19 -13.50 -0.74
CA LYS A 92 -17.91 -14.94 -0.88
C LYS A 92 -16.44 -15.32 -0.69
N GLN A 93 -15.54 -14.38 -0.40
CA GLN A 93 -14.13 -14.68 -0.13
C GLN A 93 -13.69 -14.02 1.17
N VAL A 94 -12.90 -14.75 1.95
CA VAL A 94 -12.34 -14.38 3.28
C VAL A 94 -11.20 -13.36 3.11
N ASP A 95 -11.42 -12.39 2.24
CA ASP A 95 -10.47 -11.34 1.94
C ASP A 95 -10.63 -10.23 2.98
N GLU A 96 -10.21 -10.55 4.20
CA GLU A 96 -10.29 -9.64 5.34
C GLU A 96 -9.16 -8.62 5.28
N ILE A 97 -9.53 -7.35 5.11
CA ILE A 97 -8.64 -6.24 5.45
C ILE A 97 -8.87 -5.89 6.91
N PHE A 98 -7.79 -5.91 7.69
CA PHE A 98 -7.80 -5.40 9.04
C PHE A 98 -7.30 -3.98 9.07
N ILE A 99 -8.12 -3.08 9.58
CA ILE A 99 -7.76 -1.69 9.77
C ILE A 99 -7.69 -1.38 11.25
N TYR A 100 -6.49 -1.03 11.70
CA TYR A 100 -6.20 -0.62 13.06
C TYR A 100 -6.21 0.91 13.14
N PHE A 101 -7.04 1.45 14.02
CA PHE A 101 -7.08 2.86 14.37
C PHE A 101 -6.50 3.03 15.77
N PHE A 102 -5.55 3.94 15.94
CA PHE A 102 -4.90 4.22 17.21
C PHE A 102 -5.22 5.64 17.65
N GLN A 103 -5.48 5.84 18.94
CA GLN A 103 -5.52 7.19 19.51
C GLN A 103 -4.16 7.86 19.35
N SER A 104 -4.15 9.16 19.02
CA SER A 104 -2.93 9.94 18.93
C SER A 104 -2.25 10.09 20.29
N VAL A 105 -0.95 10.36 20.28
CA VAL A 105 -0.17 10.67 21.49
C VAL A 105 -0.69 11.88 22.26
N ASP A 106 -1.38 12.81 21.60
CA ASP A 106 -2.03 13.96 22.23
C ASP A 106 -3.33 13.60 22.98
N LYS A 107 -3.78 12.34 22.85
CA LYS A 107 -5.01 11.75 23.41
C LYS A 107 -6.32 12.38 22.93
N ARG A 108 -6.28 13.30 21.95
CA ARG A 108 -7.45 14.01 21.43
C ARG A 108 -7.80 13.55 20.03
N ALA A 109 -6.80 13.46 19.15
CA ALA A 109 -7.02 13.12 17.75
C ALA A 109 -6.89 11.60 17.49
N LEU A 110 -7.38 11.19 16.32
CA LEU A 110 -6.95 9.96 15.67
C LEU A 110 -5.46 10.06 15.40
N GLY A 111 -4.70 9.07 15.86
CA GLY A 111 -3.28 8.95 15.58
C GLY A 111 -3.04 8.09 14.36
N ARG A 112 -2.15 7.11 14.50
CA ARG A 112 -1.79 6.19 13.44
C ARG A 112 -3.02 5.43 12.94
N VAL A 113 -3.04 5.17 11.64
CA VAL A 113 -3.96 4.21 11.02
C VAL A 113 -3.14 3.18 10.25
N GLN A 114 -3.46 1.91 10.39
CA GLN A 114 -2.76 0.81 9.73
C GLN A 114 -3.76 -0.10 9.04
N ALA A 115 -3.64 -0.29 7.73
CA ALA A 115 -4.36 -1.30 6.98
C ALA A 115 -3.43 -2.50 6.71
N LEU A 116 -3.89 -3.70 7.05
CA LEU A 116 -3.21 -4.97 6.82
C LEU A 116 -4.04 -5.81 5.85
N PHE A 117 -3.43 -6.20 4.73
CA PHE A 117 -4.06 -7.01 3.70
C PHE A 117 -3.66 -8.47 3.90
N ARG A 118 -4.55 -9.30 4.45
CA ARG A 118 -4.24 -10.72 4.68
C ARG A 118 -4.22 -11.56 3.41
N SER A 119 -5.05 -11.19 2.44
CA SER A 119 -5.09 -11.81 1.13
C SER A 119 -4.32 -10.94 0.12
N PRO A 120 -3.31 -11.49 -0.58
CA PRO A 120 -2.63 -10.78 -1.66
C PRO A 120 -3.56 -10.36 -2.80
N GLU A 121 -4.68 -11.06 -2.99
CA GLU A 121 -5.68 -10.75 -4.03
C GLU A 121 -6.45 -9.47 -3.69
N ALA A 122 -6.70 -9.24 -2.40
CA ALA A 122 -7.36 -8.07 -1.85
C ALA A 122 -6.44 -6.84 -1.74
N ALA A 123 -5.13 -7.01 -1.92
CA ALA A 123 -4.18 -5.92 -1.80
C ALA A 123 -4.11 -5.08 -3.09
N PRO A 124 -4.04 -3.75 -2.99
CA PRO A 124 -3.64 -2.91 -4.11
C PRO A 124 -2.24 -3.28 -4.62
N SER A 125 -1.99 -3.05 -5.91
CA SER A 125 -0.65 -3.20 -6.46
C SER A 125 0.20 -1.95 -6.23
N VAL A 126 1.52 -2.10 -6.23
CA VAL A 126 2.46 -0.98 -6.17
C VAL A 126 2.29 -0.04 -7.37
N GLY A 127 2.03 -0.58 -8.55
CA GLY A 127 1.75 0.22 -9.75
C GLY A 127 0.52 1.11 -9.59
N TRP A 128 -0.54 0.59 -8.97
CA TRP A 128 -1.71 1.41 -8.64
C TRP A 128 -1.36 2.51 -7.65
N LEU A 129 -0.65 2.18 -6.58
CA LEU A 129 -0.24 3.15 -5.56
C LEU A 129 0.54 4.31 -6.18
N ILE A 130 1.50 3.99 -7.05
CA ILE A 130 2.32 4.98 -7.75
C ILE A 130 1.49 5.80 -8.73
N ALA A 131 0.51 5.20 -9.40
CA ALA A 131 -0.38 5.93 -10.30
C ALA A 131 -1.24 6.98 -9.55
N GLN A 132 -1.62 6.69 -8.29
CA GLN A 132 -2.43 7.61 -7.48
C GLN A 132 -1.61 8.66 -6.73
N HIS A 133 -0.43 8.29 -6.22
CA HIS A 133 0.34 9.13 -5.30
C HIS A 133 1.70 9.59 -5.85
N GLY A 134 2.03 9.20 -7.07
CA GLY A 134 3.34 9.42 -7.66
C GLY A 134 4.41 8.49 -7.11
N ALA A 135 5.67 8.75 -7.47
CA ALA A 135 6.79 7.96 -6.97
C ALA A 135 7.02 8.19 -5.47
N PRO A 136 7.41 7.15 -4.70
CA PRO A 136 7.78 7.33 -3.30
C PRO A 136 9.01 8.22 -3.18
N CYS A 137 9.07 9.02 -2.12
CA CYS A 137 10.19 9.94 -1.90
C CYS A 137 11.46 9.23 -1.42
N GLY A 138 11.33 7.98 -0.93
CA GLY A 138 12.43 7.08 -0.60
C GLY A 138 11.95 5.65 -0.42
N ILE A 139 12.89 4.73 -0.27
CA ILE A 139 12.60 3.35 0.10
C ILE A 139 13.49 2.91 1.25
N SER A 140 13.00 1.97 2.05
CA SER A 140 13.77 1.29 3.08
C SER A 140 13.78 -0.20 2.78
N LEU A 141 14.98 -0.77 2.64
CA LEU A 141 15.14 -2.20 2.45
C LEU A 141 15.50 -2.87 3.77
N TYR A 142 14.73 -3.90 4.11
CA TYR A 142 14.96 -4.73 5.27
C TYR A 142 15.55 -6.05 4.79
N THR A 143 16.87 -6.18 4.90
CA THR A 143 17.58 -7.41 4.57
C THR A 143 17.56 -8.37 5.77
N ARG A 144 17.51 -9.67 5.48
CA ARG A 144 17.34 -10.83 6.39
C ARG A 144 18.22 -10.83 7.65
N THR A 145 19.30 -10.05 7.69
CA THR A 145 20.31 -10.02 8.76
C THR A 145 20.26 -8.78 9.66
N ALA A 146 19.52 -7.73 9.30
CA ALA A 146 19.62 -6.42 9.95
C ALA A 146 18.61 -6.20 11.09
N SER A 147 17.39 -6.72 10.98
CA SER A 147 16.29 -6.32 11.86
C SER A 147 16.07 -7.22 13.08
N GLY A 148 16.87 -8.28 13.29
CA GLY A 148 16.62 -9.28 14.36
C GLY A 148 15.34 -10.12 14.17
N TYR A 149 14.44 -9.69 13.27
CA TYR A 149 13.28 -10.43 12.82
C TYR A 149 13.68 -11.32 11.62
N ARG A 150 13.51 -12.63 11.76
CA ARG A 150 13.55 -13.56 10.62
C ARG A 150 12.33 -13.34 9.73
N LEU A 151 12.36 -12.29 8.90
CA LEU A 151 11.44 -12.23 7.79
C LEU A 151 11.86 -13.32 6.78
N PRO A 152 10.94 -14.22 6.39
CA PRO A 152 11.25 -15.32 5.47
C PRO A 152 11.64 -14.80 4.07
N GLN A 153 11.33 -13.55 3.76
CA GLN A 153 11.53 -12.87 2.47
C GLN A 153 12.00 -11.43 2.69
N ALA A 154 12.66 -10.84 1.67
CA ALA A 154 13.02 -9.43 1.69
C ALA A 154 11.75 -8.57 1.74
N LEU A 155 11.79 -7.51 2.55
CA LEU A 155 10.73 -6.51 2.64
C LEU A 155 11.26 -5.17 2.16
N ILE A 156 10.48 -4.49 1.33
CA ILE A 156 10.71 -3.08 1.00
C ILE A 156 9.57 -2.25 1.55
N THR A 157 9.90 -1.15 2.21
CA THR A 157 8.95 -0.11 2.54
C THR A 157 9.09 1.03 1.54
N LEU A 158 8.02 1.33 0.84
CA LEU A 158 7.87 2.55 0.03
C LEU A 158 7.47 3.69 0.95
N ARG A 159 8.21 4.80 0.91
CA ARG A 159 8.00 5.92 1.82
C ARG A 159 7.45 7.14 1.09
N TYR A 160 6.35 7.67 1.59
CA TYR A 160 5.73 8.91 1.16
C TYR A 160 5.71 9.90 2.33
N PRO A 161 5.55 11.21 2.06
CA PRO A 161 5.54 12.23 3.13
C PRO A 161 4.57 11.97 4.28
N HIS A 162 3.42 11.34 4.00
CA HIS A 162 2.32 11.19 4.96
C HIS A 162 1.99 9.73 5.29
N PHE A 163 2.58 8.78 4.57
CA PHE A 163 2.29 7.37 4.74
C PHE A 163 3.44 6.50 4.26
N LEU A 164 3.45 5.25 4.69
CA LEU A 164 4.37 4.25 4.16
C LEU A 164 3.61 2.98 3.80
N VAL A 165 4.21 2.21 2.90
CA VAL A 165 3.63 0.97 2.39
C VAL A 165 4.68 -0.12 2.41
N ASN A 166 4.34 -1.24 3.04
CA ASN A 166 5.19 -2.42 3.10
C ASN A 166 4.86 -3.34 1.93
N VAL A 167 5.90 -3.79 1.25
CA VAL A 167 5.83 -4.62 0.06
C VAL A 167 6.68 -5.87 0.27
N PRO A 168 6.05 -7.06 0.34
CA PRO A 168 6.77 -8.32 0.40
C PRO A 168 7.37 -8.62 -0.97
N LEU A 169 8.62 -9.10 -0.99
CA LEU A 169 9.33 -9.41 -2.23
C LEU A 169 9.64 -10.91 -2.32
N PRO A 170 8.67 -11.73 -2.77
CA PRO A 170 8.85 -13.19 -2.84
C PRO A 170 9.88 -13.62 -3.90
N ARG A 171 10.24 -12.74 -4.85
CA ARG A 171 11.19 -13.03 -5.94
C ARG A 171 12.32 -12.00 -6.03
N ASP A 172 12.60 -11.27 -4.96
CA ASP A 172 13.61 -10.20 -4.93
C ASP A 172 13.47 -9.18 -6.09
N HIS A 173 12.23 -8.93 -6.52
CA HIS A 173 11.91 -8.00 -7.60
C HIS A 173 10.67 -7.18 -7.25
N LEU A 174 10.74 -5.88 -7.50
CA LEU A 174 9.62 -4.96 -7.36
C LEU A 174 9.10 -4.59 -8.74
N ASP A 175 7.87 -5.01 -9.04
CA ASP A 175 7.16 -4.68 -10.27
C ASP A 175 5.84 -3.93 -9.99
N ALA A 176 5.21 -3.43 -11.05
CA ALA A 176 3.94 -2.71 -10.95
C ALA A 176 2.79 -3.59 -10.47
N SER A 177 2.88 -4.91 -10.67
CA SER A 177 1.88 -5.88 -10.23
C SER A 177 2.06 -6.36 -8.78
N THR A 178 3.21 -6.07 -8.17
CA THR A 178 3.56 -6.51 -6.82
C THR A 178 2.53 -5.97 -5.86
N ARG A 179 2.00 -6.84 -4.99
CA ARG A 179 0.93 -6.51 -4.07
C ARG A 179 1.50 -5.94 -2.79
N ILE A 180 0.83 -4.95 -2.22
CA ILE A 180 1.22 -4.36 -0.94
C ILE A 180 0.73 -5.25 0.21
N GLU A 181 1.51 -5.39 1.28
CA GLU A 181 1.10 -6.16 2.45
C GLU A 181 0.40 -5.28 3.49
N SER A 182 0.87 -4.05 3.66
CA SER A 182 0.28 -3.12 4.62
C SER A 182 0.54 -1.66 4.25
N LEU A 183 -0.37 -0.80 4.68
CA LEU A 183 -0.31 0.65 4.52
C LEU A 183 -0.47 1.32 5.88
N TYR A 184 0.34 2.34 6.14
CA TYR A 184 0.40 3.04 7.43
C TYR A 184 0.28 4.53 7.20
N LEU A 185 -0.73 5.15 7.78
CA LEU A 185 -0.84 6.60 7.90
C LEU A 185 -0.24 7.02 9.25
N HIS A 186 0.68 7.97 9.24
CA HIS A 186 1.41 8.38 10.44
C HIS A 186 0.58 9.25 11.38
N ASP A 187 0.83 9.12 12.70
CA ASP A 187 0.36 10.10 13.69
C ASP A 187 1.21 11.38 13.57
N PRO A 188 0.64 12.52 13.14
CA PRO A 188 1.42 13.75 12.97
C PRO A 188 1.82 14.40 14.31
N ALA A 189 1.15 14.05 15.42
CA ALA A 189 1.56 14.50 16.75
C ALA A 189 2.77 13.70 17.26
N TYR A 190 3.02 12.51 16.70
CA TYR A 190 4.18 11.69 17.03
C TYR A 190 5.47 12.30 16.46
N LYS A 191 6.10 13.16 17.25
CA LYS A 191 7.45 13.68 17.01
C LYS A 191 8.44 12.80 17.77
N ALA A 192 8.88 11.69 17.19
CA ALA A 192 10.02 10.97 17.75
C ALA A 192 11.20 11.97 17.86
N GLU A 193 11.88 11.99 19.01
CA GLU A 193 13.04 12.87 19.27
C GLU A 193 14.16 12.67 18.21
N ARG A 194 14.16 11.51 17.55
CA ARG A 194 14.77 11.31 16.22
C ARG A 194 13.70 11.60 15.17
N ARG A 195 13.73 12.79 14.56
CA ARG A 195 12.81 13.17 13.48
C ARG A 195 12.65 12.00 12.50
N LEU A 196 11.43 11.48 12.38
CA LEU A 196 11.06 10.60 11.27
C LEU A 196 11.21 11.45 10.01
N GLU A 197 12.37 11.41 9.38
CA GLU A 197 12.49 11.92 8.01
C GLU A 197 11.54 11.09 7.17
N ALA A 198 10.49 11.71 6.63
CA ALA A 198 9.40 10.96 6.00
C ALA A 198 9.90 9.97 4.92
N CYS A 199 11.03 10.28 4.30
CA CYS A 199 11.66 9.50 3.23
C CYS A 199 12.76 8.53 3.69
N ARG A 200 13.05 8.42 5.00
CA ARG A 200 14.11 7.55 5.56
C ARG A 200 13.66 6.86 6.85
N ASP A 201 14.04 5.60 7.02
CA ASP A 201 13.95 4.90 8.30
C ASP A 201 15.21 5.20 9.13
N LEU A 202 15.06 5.97 10.20
CA LEU A 202 16.15 6.28 11.13
C LEU A 202 16.03 5.52 12.47
N ILE A 203 15.04 4.64 12.58
CA ILE A 203 14.70 3.93 13.80
C ILE A 203 15.19 2.49 13.72
N THR A 204 14.96 1.82 12.59
CA THR A 204 15.30 0.41 12.44
C THR A 204 16.79 0.23 12.21
N ASP A 205 17.47 -0.54 13.06
CA ASP A 205 18.88 -0.85 12.88
C ASP A 205 19.14 -1.70 11.62
N GLY A 206 20.27 -1.42 10.95
CA GLY A 206 20.69 -2.07 9.72
C GLY A 206 19.77 -1.87 8.49
N VAL A 207 18.74 -1.03 8.60
CA VAL A 207 17.88 -0.68 7.46
C VAL A 207 18.66 0.08 6.40
N GLN A 208 18.38 -0.24 5.14
CA GLN A 208 19.04 0.39 4.01
C GLN A 208 18.12 1.40 3.35
N ASN A 209 18.32 2.69 3.66
CA ASN A 209 17.60 3.78 3.00
C ASN A 209 18.18 4.05 1.62
N ARG A 210 17.32 4.11 0.59
CA ARG A 210 17.70 4.32 -0.81
C ARG A 210 16.74 5.25 -1.53
N ALA A 211 17.20 5.81 -2.64
CA ALA A 211 16.35 6.51 -3.58
C ALA A 211 15.42 5.53 -4.31
N TRP A 212 14.24 6.01 -4.72
CA TRP A 212 13.41 5.31 -5.69
C TRP A 212 14.14 5.18 -7.03
N ALA A 213 14.12 3.99 -7.63
CA ALA A 213 14.81 3.69 -8.89
C ALA A 213 13.90 3.02 -9.93
N GLY A 214 12.58 3.11 -9.73
CA GLY A 214 11.58 2.47 -10.58
C GLY A 214 11.31 1.01 -10.22
N PHE A 215 10.56 0.32 -11.07
CA PHE A 215 10.39 -1.12 -10.97
C PHE A 215 11.72 -1.83 -11.31
N ALA A 216 12.25 -2.58 -10.35
CA ALA A 216 13.58 -3.15 -10.44
C ALA A 216 13.78 -4.30 -9.46
N ALA A 217 14.81 -5.09 -9.72
CA ALA A 217 15.30 -6.10 -8.79
C ALA A 217 15.90 -5.46 -7.53
N VAL A 218 15.77 -6.15 -6.40
CA VAL A 218 16.26 -5.72 -5.08
C VAL A 218 17.76 -5.42 -5.09
N TRP A 219 18.56 -6.21 -5.81
CA TRP A 219 20.00 -5.99 -5.92
C TRP A 219 20.35 -4.61 -6.49
N ARG A 220 19.53 -4.07 -7.40
CA ARG A 220 19.74 -2.73 -7.97
C ARG A 220 19.60 -1.66 -6.89
N TYR A 221 18.67 -1.86 -5.97
CA TYR A 221 18.51 -0.96 -4.83
C TYR A 221 19.64 -1.09 -3.81
N ALA A 222 20.10 -2.32 -3.56
CA ALA A 222 21.23 -2.57 -2.67
C ALA A 222 22.52 -1.86 -3.16
N SER A 223 22.73 -1.76 -4.47
CA SER A 223 23.91 -1.12 -5.08
C SER A 223 23.84 0.41 -5.17
N LEU A 224 22.68 1.03 -4.93
CA LEU A 224 22.58 2.49 -4.93
C LEU A 224 23.30 3.12 -3.73
N PRO A 225 23.80 4.36 -3.85
CA PRO A 225 24.31 5.12 -2.72
C PRO A 225 23.27 5.21 -1.60
N ARG A 226 23.74 5.17 -0.35
CA ARG A 226 22.88 5.40 0.82
C ARG A 226 22.35 6.83 0.78
N ARG A 227 21.08 6.99 1.13
CA ARG A 227 20.50 8.30 1.45
C ARG A 227 20.70 8.63 2.92
#